data_AF-A0A1C6GA31-F1
#
_entry.id   AF-A0A1C6GA31-F1
#
_cell.length_a   1.000
_cell.length_b   1.000
_cell.length_c   1.000
_cell.angle_alpha   90.00
_cell.angle_beta   90.00
_cell.angle_gamma   90.00
#
_symmetry.space_group_name_H-M   'P 1'
#
loop_
_entity.id
_entity.type
_entity.pdbx_description
1 polymer ?
#
loop_
_entity_poly.entity_id
_entity_poly.type
_entity_poly.pdbx_seq_one_letter_code
_entity_poly.pdbx_strand_id
1 'polypeptide(L)' 'MVAIIVYGPGRFFGLFGRGEEFYIPWECIQRIGDDIILIDKPFQRRDPRLERKRRKRC' A
#
# COMPACT_ATOMS: atom_id res chain seq x y z
N MET A 1 -12.02 -1.18 12.42
CA MET A 1 -11.74 -1.64 11.04
C MET A 1 -10.25 -1.90 10.94
N VAL A 2 -9.86 -3.07 10.43
CA VAL A 2 -8.47 -3.56 10.38
C VAL A 2 -8.06 -3.65 8.91
N ALA A 3 -6.81 -3.37 8.60
CA ALA A 3 -6.26 -3.46 7.26
C ALA A 3 -4.80 -3.91 7.31
N ILE A 4 -4.36 -4.57 6.24
CA ILE A 4 -2.96 -4.91 6.02
C ILE A 4 -2.31 -3.77 5.22
N ILE A 5 -1.14 -3.33 5.68
CA ILE A 5 -0.31 -2.35 4.99
C ILE A 5 0.93 -3.07 4.49
N VAL A 6 1.11 -3.08 3.17
CA VAL A 6 2.32 -3.62 2.55
C VAL A 6 3.18 -2.45 2.09
N TYR A 7 4.34 -2.31 2.70
CA TYR A 7 5.32 -1.31 2.31
C TYR A 7 6.03 -1.77 1.04
N GLY A 8 6.00 -0.92 0.02
CA GLY A 8 6.76 -1.16 -1.20
C GLY A 8 8.27 -1.20 -0.94
N PRO A 9 9.05 -1.79 -1.87
CA PRO A 9 10.49 -1.89 -1.74
C PRO A 9 11.13 -0.51 -1.57
N GLY A 10 12.01 -0.37 -0.57
CA GLY A 10 12.78 0.85 -0.34
C GLY A 10 13.81 1.05 -1.44
N ARG A 11 13.70 2.16 -2.19
CA ARG A 11 14.75 2.56 -3.15
C ARG A 11 15.85 3.35 -2.43
N PHE A 12 17.08 2.84 -2.52
CA PHE A 12 18.28 3.56 -2.10
C PHE A 12 18.55 4.77 -3.03
N PHE A 13 19.19 5.81 -2.47
CA PHE A 13 19.64 7.04 -3.14
C PHE A 13 18.58 8.09 -3.54
N GLY A 14 17.57 8.35 -2.71
CA GLY A 14 16.95 9.68 -2.56
C GLY A 14 16.27 10.35 -3.76
N LEU A 15 16.26 9.77 -4.96
CA LEU A 15 15.93 10.51 -6.19
C LEU A 15 14.58 10.19 -6.82
N PHE A 16 13.94 9.03 -6.56
CA PHE A 16 12.66 8.72 -7.20
C PHE A 16 11.73 7.89 -6.31
N GLY A 17 10.72 8.57 -5.74
CA GLY A 17 9.43 8.05 -5.29
C GLY A 17 9.46 6.87 -4.30
N ARG A 18 8.96 7.09 -3.08
CA ARG A 18 8.66 5.97 -2.15
C ARG A 18 7.85 4.91 -2.90
N GLY A 19 8.24 3.63 -2.74
CA GLY A 19 7.60 2.50 -3.41
C GLY A 19 6.09 2.48 -3.15
N GLU A 20 5.34 1.83 -4.03
CA GLU A 20 3.88 1.76 -3.91
C GLU A 20 3.50 1.13 -2.57
N GLU A 21 2.79 1.89 -1.73
CA GLU A 21 2.21 1.39 -0.49
C GLU A 21 0.83 0.80 -0.81
N PHE A 22 0.62 -0.46 -0.42
CA PHE A 22 -0.66 -1.13 -0.59
C PHE A 22 -1.44 -1.10 0.73
N TYR A 23 -2.68 -0.61 0.66
CA TYR A 23 -3.63 -0.63 1.76
C TYR A 23 -4.74 -1.62 1.41
N ILE A 24 -4.77 -2.75 2.11
CA ILE A 24 -5.68 -3.85 1.84
C ILE A 24 -6.65 -3.98 3.02
N PRO A 25 -7.91 -3.56 2.88
CA PRO A 25 -8.93 -3.77 3.91
C PRO A 25 -9.16 -5.26 4.19
N TRP A 26 -9.41 -5.62 5.45
CA TRP A 26 -9.60 -7.02 5.83
C TRP A 26 -10.77 -7.68 5.08
N GLU A 27 -11.83 -6.92 4.81
CA GLU A 27 -13.02 -7.36 4.09
C GLU A 27 -12.80 -7.69 2.60
N CYS A 28 -11.63 -7.38 2.05
CA CYS A 28 -11.25 -7.71 0.68
C CYS A 28 -10.42 -9.00 0.59
N ILE A 29 -9.87 -9.46 1.72
CA ILE A 29 -9.00 -10.64 1.76
C ILE A 29 -9.87 -11.89 1.69
N GLN A 30 -9.66 -12.70 0.66
CA GLN A 30 -10.36 -13.96 0.50
C GLN A 30 -9.62 -15.10 1.21
N ARG A 31 -8.29 -15.16 1.05
CA ARG A 31 -7.41 -16.17 1.66
C ARG A 31 -6.02 -15.60 1.91
N ILE A 32 -5.39 -16.07 3.00
CA ILE A 32 -4.01 -15.81 3.35
C ILE A 32 -3.26 -17.15 3.29
N GLY A 33 -2.35 -17.29 2.34
CA GLY A 33 -1.33 -18.33 2.32
C GLY A 33 -0.03 -17.83 2.93
N ASP A 34 0.99 -18.69 2.98
CA ASP A 34 2.30 -18.35 3.55
C ASP A 34 2.99 -17.24 2.74
N ASP A 35 2.95 -17.35 1.41
CA ASP A 35 3.62 -16.42 0.49
C ASP A 35 2.66 -15.51 -0.30
N ILE A 36 1.36 -15.83 -0.30
CA ILE A 36 0.37 -15.20 -1.19
C ILE A 36 -0.91 -14.80 -0.46
N ILE A 37 -1.43 -13.62 -0.80
CA ILE A 37 -2.74 -13.15 -0.35
C ILE A 37 -3.66 -13.08 -1.56
N LEU A 38 -4.76 -13.83 -1.52
CA LEU A 38 -5.78 -13.80 -2.55
C LEU A 38 -6.82 -12.73 -2.21
N ILE A 39 -7.04 -11.81 -3.14
CA ILE A 39 -7.97 -10.69 -3.00
C ILE A 39 -9.02 -10.83 -4.10
N ASP A 40 -10.29 -10.90 -3.69
CA ASP A 40 -11.46 -10.99 -4.59
C ASP A 40 -11.78 -9.60 -5.18
N LYS A 41 -11.75 -8.58 -4.31
CA LYS A 41 -12.28 -7.26 -4.61
C LYS A 41 -11.18 -6.32 -5.12
N PRO A 42 -11.49 -5.40 -6.04
CA PRO A 42 -10.57 -4.33 -6.38
C PRO A 42 -10.35 -3.47 -5.13
N PHE A 43 -9.09 -3.38 -4.68
CA PHE A 43 -8.69 -2.51 -3.58
C PHE A 43 -7.93 -1.30 -4.14
N GLN A 44 -7.95 -0.20 -3.38
CA GLN A 44 -7.37 1.06 -3.85
C GLN A 44 -5.84 1.02 -3.73
N ARG A 45 -5.14 1.16 -4.87
CA ARG A 45 -3.76 1.63 -4.86
C ARG A 45 -3.78 3.08 -4.42
N ARG A 46 -3.15 3.39 -3.30
CA ARG A 46 -3.15 4.76 -2.77
C ARG A 46 -2.38 5.65 -3.76
N ASP A 47 -3.03 6.71 -4.26
CA ASP A 47 -2.38 7.60 -5.23
C ASP A 47 -1.15 8.29 -4.57
N PRO A 48 0.07 8.10 -5.10
CA PRO A 48 1.28 8.70 -4.55
C PRO A 48 1.26 10.24 -4.53
N ARG A 49 0.37 10.88 -5.31
CA ARG A 49 0.14 12.34 -5.26
C ARG A 49 -0.53 12.80 -3.97
N LEU A 50 -1.43 11.99 -3.39
CA LEU A 50 -2.10 12.32 -2.12
C LEU A 50 -1.11 12.29 -0.95
N GLU A 51 -0.15 11.36 -0.98
CA GLU A 51 0.91 11.30 0.05
C GLU A 51 1.83 12.52 0.02
N ARG A 52 2.24 12.96 -1.17
CA ARG A 52 3.02 14.19 -1.34
C ARG A 52 2.32 15.43 -0.75
N LYS A 53 0.99 15.51 -0.84
CA LYS A 53 0.23 16.62 -0.23
C LYS A 53 0.19 16.54 1.30
N ARG A 54 0.05 15.35 1.90
CA ARG A 54 0.08 15.19 3.37
C ARG A 54 1.43 15.61 3.96
N ARG A 55 2.54 15.28 3.30
CA ARG A 55 3.90 15.59 3.79
C ARG A 55 4.29 17.07 3.65
N LYS A 56 3.63 17.84 2.78
CA LYS A 56 3.84 19.30 2.63
C LYS A 56 3.06 20.16 3.62
N ARG A 57 2.28 19.53 4.51
CA ARG A 57 1.45 20.21 5.52
C ARG A 57 2.02 20.11 6.94
N CYS A 58 3.22 19.56 7.08
CA CYS A 58 4.05 19.56 8.29
C CYS A 58 5.26 20.45 8.07
#